data_AF-A0A388MBM8-F1
#
_entry.id   AF-A0A388MBM8-F1
#
_cell.length_a   1.000
_cell.length_b   1.000
_cell.length_c   1.000
_cell.angle_alpha   90.00
_cell.angle_beta   90.00
_cell.angle_gamma   90.00
#
_symmetry.space_group_name_H-M   'P 1'
#
loop_
_entity.id
_entity.type
_entity.pdbx_description
1 polymer ?
#
loop_
_entity_poly.entity_id
_entity_poly.type
_entity_poly.pdbx_seq_one_letter_code
_entity_poly.pdbx_strand_id
1 'polypeptide(L)'
;MGAGARVRGTYRQQAVTSYSSDPLEHAWHLQIMRFIVESGMPFNCVKLESFKRMLTLIIPPGVPGVPTPKPPTYHMIRTTLLDELDVEVQKCVKPVLATAATYGCTIMTDGWMNIRGQTLCNYLVGTTRGATYVATDVMRGKKDATALAQAWLRRLKFLDIKLADITAFVTDSASSNVSAMEVFQKDESVKHIFWIPCVAHVMDLILEDIGSID
;
A
#
# COMPACT_ATOMS: atom_id res chain seq x y z
N MET A 1 -10.43 15.52 44.73
CA MET A 1 -11.44 15.43 43.65
C MET A 1 -11.34 16.74 42.86
N GLY A 2 -11.14 16.80 41.54
CA GLY A 2 -11.06 15.79 40.50
C GLY A 2 -10.18 16.29 39.34
N ALA A 3 -9.57 15.35 38.63
CA ALA A 3 -8.72 15.59 37.49
C ALA A 3 -9.56 15.91 36.24
N GLY A 4 -9.23 16.98 35.53
CA GLY A 4 -9.84 17.34 34.25
C GLY A 4 -9.37 16.39 33.14
N ALA A 5 -10.26 15.53 32.67
CA ALA A 5 -10.02 14.64 31.55
C ALA A 5 -9.99 15.42 30.23
N ARG A 6 -8.86 15.37 29.51
CA ARG A 6 -8.79 15.77 28.10
C ARG A 6 -9.51 14.72 27.26
N VAL A 7 -10.70 15.06 26.79
CA VAL A 7 -11.46 14.28 25.82
C VAL A 7 -10.73 14.33 24.47
N ARG A 8 -10.29 13.16 23.99
CA ARG A 8 -9.80 12.97 22.62
C ARG A 8 -10.96 13.26 21.66
N GLY A 9 -10.83 14.32 20.87
CA GLY A 9 -11.76 14.60 19.78
C GLY A 9 -11.76 13.42 18.80
N THR A 10 -12.89 12.74 18.69
CA THR A 10 -13.16 11.81 17.60
C THR A 10 -13.37 12.65 16.34
N TYR A 11 -12.37 12.67 15.45
CA TYR A 11 -12.56 13.22 14.11
C TYR A 11 -13.55 12.30 13.39
N ARG A 12 -14.83 12.68 13.45
CA ARG A 12 -15.90 12.04 12.69
C ARG A 12 -15.64 12.38 11.23
N GLN A 13 -15.18 11.39 10.46
CA GLN A 13 -15.07 11.51 9.01
C GLN A 13 -16.49 11.73 8.49
N GLN A 14 -16.80 12.96 8.08
CA GLN A 14 -18.08 13.27 7.47
C GLN A 14 -18.10 12.54 6.12
N ALA A 15 -19.00 11.58 5.98
CA ALA A 15 -19.30 10.99 4.70
C ALA A 15 -19.81 12.11 3.79
N VAL A 16 -19.04 12.45 2.76
CA VAL A 16 -19.49 13.36 1.71
C VAL A 16 -20.49 12.59 0.87
N THR A 17 -21.73 12.50 1.32
CA THR A 17 -22.83 11.78 0.66
C THR A 17 -23.47 12.53 -0.51
N SER A 18 -22.84 13.60 -1.00
CA SER A 18 -23.32 14.36 -2.16
C SER A 18 -22.30 14.39 -3.29
N TYR A 19 -21.68 13.23 -3.56
CA TYR A 19 -20.72 13.07 -4.63
C TYR A 19 -21.44 13.20 -5.98
N SER A 20 -21.36 14.40 -6.56
CA SER A 20 -21.72 14.79 -7.92
C SER A 20 -23.05 14.26 -8.48
N SER A 21 -24.06 15.12 -8.55
CA SER A 21 -25.27 14.85 -9.35
C SER A 21 -24.98 14.78 -10.86
N ASP A 22 -23.78 15.17 -11.30
CA ASP A 22 -23.35 15.19 -12.70
C ASP A 22 -22.34 14.06 -12.98
N PRO A 23 -22.71 13.05 -13.80
CA PRO A 23 -21.82 11.97 -14.24
C PRO A 23 -20.57 12.46 -14.99
N LEU A 24 -20.64 13.60 -15.68
CA LEU A 24 -19.52 14.13 -16.46
C LEU A 24 -18.45 14.73 -15.53
N GLU A 25 -18.84 15.50 -14.51
CA GLU A 25 -17.92 16.03 -13.51
C GLU A 25 -17.18 14.90 -12.78
N HIS A 26 -17.92 13.86 -12.41
CA HIS A 26 -17.37 12.68 -11.76
C HIS A 26 -16.33 11.96 -12.64
N ALA A 27 -16.67 11.69 -13.91
CA ALA A 27 -15.75 11.07 -14.85
C ALA A 27 -14.46 11.89 -15.02
N TRP A 28 -14.57 13.22 -15.05
CA TRP A 28 -13.40 14.09 -15.18
C TRP A 28 -12.51 14.07 -13.94
N HIS A 29 -13.10 14.04 -12.74
CA HIS A 29 -12.36 13.92 -11.49
C HIS A 29 -11.57 12.61 -11.42
N LEU A 30 -12.15 11.49 -11.89
CA LEU A 30 -11.46 10.22 -11.96
C LEU A 30 -10.27 10.26 -12.94
N GLN A 31 -10.41 10.91 -14.10
CA GLN A 31 -9.28 11.07 -15.03
C GLN A 31 -8.16 11.93 -14.45
N ILE A 32 -8.49 13.01 -13.75
CA ILE A 32 -7.50 13.83 -13.04
C ILE A 32 -6.79 13.00 -11.95
N MET A 33 -7.53 12.20 -11.18
CA MET A 33 -6.96 11.33 -10.15
C MET A 33 -5.99 10.30 -10.76
N ARG A 34 -6.39 9.65 -11.86
CA ARG A 34 -5.53 8.70 -12.60
C ARG A 34 -4.25 9.37 -13.06
N PHE A 35 -4.34 10.52 -13.71
CA PHE A 35 -3.17 11.28 -14.15
C PHE A 35 -2.22 11.61 -12.98
N ILE A 36 -2.74 12.06 -11.84
CA ILE A 36 -1.92 12.38 -10.66
C ILE A 36 -1.18 11.14 -10.14
N VAL A 37 -1.83 9.98 -10.08
CA VAL A 37 -1.22 8.73 -9.61
C VAL A 37 -0.21 8.19 -10.61
N GLU A 38 -0.56 8.12 -11.89
CA GLU A 38 0.32 7.62 -12.96
C GLU A 38 1.58 8.47 -13.13
N SER A 39 1.48 9.79 -12.90
CA SER A 39 2.62 10.71 -12.95
C SER A 39 3.45 10.75 -11.67
N GLY A 40 3.05 10.03 -10.61
CA GLY A 40 3.73 10.07 -9.31
C GLY A 40 3.65 11.42 -8.60
N MET A 41 2.69 12.28 -8.98
CA MET A 41 2.55 13.61 -8.42
C MET A 41 1.96 13.57 -7.00
N PRO A 42 2.45 14.38 -6.06
CA PRO A 42 1.84 14.48 -4.74
C PRO A 42 0.44 15.11 -4.86
N PHE A 43 -0.53 14.62 -4.08
CA PHE A 43 -1.91 15.14 -4.09
C PHE A 43 -2.01 16.64 -3.76
N ASN A 44 -1.00 17.21 -3.11
CA ASN A 44 -0.92 18.65 -2.89
C ASN A 44 -0.88 19.48 -4.19
N CYS A 45 -0.56 18.88 -5.33
CA CYS A 45 -0.56 19.56 -6.63
C CYS A 45 -1.90 20.26 -6.94
N VAL A 46 -3.04 19.70 -6.49
CA VAL A 46 -4.36 20.31 -6.74
C VAL A 46 -4.59 21.61 -5.95
N LYS A 47 -3.75 21.90 -4.95
CA LYS A 47 -3.76 23.17 -4.22
C LYS A 47 -3.02 24.28 -4.97
N LEU A 48 -2.17 23.94 -5.94
CA LEU A 48 -1.37 24.91 -6.68
C LEU A 48 -2.25 25.84 -7.50
N GLU A 49 -1.94 27.13 -7.49
CA GLU A 49 -2.66 28.12 -8.30
C GLU A 49 -2.52 27.85 -9.80
N SER A 50 -1.36 27.31 -10.24
CA SER A 50 -1.17 26.87 -11.62
C SER A 50 -2.14 25.76 -12.03
N PHE A 51 -2.38 24.78 -11.16
CA PHE A 51 -3.35 23.70 -11.39
C PHE A 51 -4.77 24.24 -11.52
N LYS A 52 -5.17 25.13 -10.59
CA LYS A 52 -6.49 25.78 -10.62
C LYS A 52 -6.67 26.61 -11.90
N ARG A 53 -5.68 27.45 -12.23
CA ARG A 53 -5.70 28.30 -13.44
C ARG A 53 -5.77 27.49 -14.72
N MET A 54 -4.98 26.41 -14.82
CA MET A 54 -5.01 25.49 -15.96
C MET A 54 -6.43 24.97 -16.19
N LEU A 55 -7.09 24.48 -15.13
CA LEU A 55 -8.46 23.99 -15.24
C LEU A 55 -9.47 25.11 -15.53
N THR A 56 -9.30 26.30 -14.96
CA THR A 56 -10.14 27.47 -15.31
C THR A 56 -10.03 27.89 -16.77
N LEU A 57 -8.86 27.71 -17.40
CA LEU A 57 -8.67 28.02 -18.83
C LEU A 57 -9.24 26.94 -19.75
N ILE A 58 -9.18 25.67 -19.31
CA ILE A 58 -9.69 24.52 -20.08
C ILE A 58 -11.22 24.40 -19.96
N ILE A 59 -11.76 24.65 -18.77
CA ILE A 59 -13.20 24.58 -18.50
C ILE A 59 -13.83 25.85 -19.09
N PRO A 60 -14.66 25.74 -20.14
CA PRO A 60 -15.25 26.91 -20.77
C PRO A 60 -16.12 27.68 -19.76
N PRO A 61 -16.18 29.02 -19.86
CA PRO A 61 -17.06 29.83 -19.02
C PRO A 61 -18.50 29.31 -19.17
N GLY A 62 -19.12 28.95 -18.04
CA GLY A 62 -20.41 28.28 -18.03
C GLY A 62 -21.50 29.08 -18.74
N VAL A 63 -22.44 28.37 -19.35
CA VAL A 63 -23.68 28.96 -19.84
C VAL A 63 -24.50 29.43 -18.62
N PRO A 64 -25.07 30.64 -18.63
CA PRO A 64 -25.93 31.10 -17.54
C PRO A 64 -27.03 30.08 -17.23
N GLY A 65 -27.11 29.64 -15.98
CA GLY A 65 -28.08 28.63 -15.52
C GLY A 65 -27.61 27.18 -15.59
N VAL A 66 -26.42 26.89 -16.14
CA VAL A 66 -25.81 25.55 -16.15
C VAL A 66 -24.69 25.46 -15.12
N PRO A 67 -24.66 24.44 -14.24
CA PRO A 67 -23.53 24.21 -13.34
C PRO A 67 -22.23 24.10 -14.12
N THR A 68 -21.24 24.92 -13.77
CA THR A 68 -19.89 24.81 -14.36
C THR A 68 -19.14 23.72 -13.62
N PRO A 69 -18.51 22.75 -14.33
CA PRO A 69 -17.68 21.73 -13.71
C PRO A 69 -16.60 22.36 -12.83
N LYS A 70 -16.38 21.81 -11.65
CA LYS A 70 -15.35 22.30 -10.72
C LYS A 70 -14.16 21.34 -10.67
N PRO A 71 -12.94 21.85 -10.46
CA PRO A 71 -11.80 20.99 -10.14
C PRO A 71 -12.06 20.11 -8.91
N PRO A 72 -11.50 18.89 -8.86
CA PRO A 72 -11.58 18.06 -7.66
C PRO A 72 -10.85 18.75 -6.52
N THR A 73 -11.46 18.71 -5.33
CA THR A 73 -10.82 19.27 -4.14
C THR A 73 -9.70 18.36 -3.64
N TYR A 74 -8.76 18.92 -2.89
CA TYR A 74 -7.74 18.13 -2.19
C TYR A 74 -8.33 17.03 -1.30
N HIS A 75 -9.50 17.28 -0.69
CA HIS A 75 -10.17 16.27 0.11
C HIS A 75 -10.68 15.12 -0.75
N MET A 76 -11.29 15.42 -1.90
CA MET A 76 -11.80 14.39 -2.81
C MET A 76 -10.69 13.48 -3.34
N ILE A 77 -9.56 14.07 -3.74
CA ILE A 77 -8.39 13.35 -4.26
C ILE A 77 -7.83 12.38 -3.22
N ARG A 78 -7.66 12.82 -1.97
CA ARG A 78 -7.03 12.01 -0.92
C ARG A 78 -7.98 11.00 -0.24
N THR A 79 -9.28 11.04 -0.54
CA THR A 79 -10.28 10.13 0.03
C THR A 79 -11.05 9.43 -1.06
N THR A 80 -12.14 10.03 -1.56
CA THR A 80 -13.14 9.32 -2.34
C THR A 80 -12.59 8.88 -3.70
N LEU A 81 -11.87 9.75 -4.40
CA LEU A 81 -11.26 9.40 -5.70
C LEU A 81 -10.14 8.37 -5.54
N LEU A 82 -9.42 8.40 -4.42
CA LEU A 82 -8.41 7.39 -4.12
C LEU A 82 -9.04 6.04 -3.84
N ASP A 83 -10.09 5.99 -3.03
CA ASP A 83 -10.81 4.76 -2.71
C ASP A 83 -11.43 4.14 -3.98
N GLU A 84 -12.02 4.97 -4.84
CA GLU A 84 -12.58 4.53 -6.12
C GLU A 84 -11.50 4.01 -7.08
N LEU A 85 -10.40 4.74 -7.22
CA LEU A 85 -9.28 4.30 -8.07
C LEU A 85 -8.63 3.02 -7.53
N ASP A 86 -8.51 2.87 -6.19
CA ASP A 86 -8.03 1.62 -5.59
C ASP A 86 -8.96 0.46 -5.93
N VAL A 87 -10.28 0.62 -5.83
CA VAL A 87 -11.24 -0.42 -6.25
C VAL A 87 -11.03 -0.82 -7.72
N GLU A 88 -10.75 0.12 -8.61
CA GLU A 88 -10.44 -0.16 -10.01
C GLU A 88 -9.10 -0.89 -10.18
N VAL A 89 -8.05 -0.47 -9.48
CA VAL A 89 -6.75 -1.15 -9.46
C VAL A 89 -6.90 -2.57 -8.94
N GLN A 90 -7.69 -2.79 -7.88
CA GLN A 90 -7.96 -4.13 -7.33
C GLN A 90 -8.63 -5.06 -8.34
N LYS A 91 -9.45 -4.54 -9.28
CA LYS A 91 -10.01 -5.36 -10.37
C LYS A 91 -8.92 -5.87 -11.33
N CYS A 92 -7.85 -5.10 -11.53
CA CYS A 92 -6.70 -5.50 -12.34
C CYS A 92 -5.73 -6.44 -11.57
N VAL A 93 -5.58 -6.21 -10.26
CA VAL A 93 -4.72 -7.02 -9.38
C VAL A 93 -5.26 -8.43 -9.17
N LYS A 94 -6.58 -8.59 -8.96
CA LYS A 94 -7.20 -9.90 -8.69
C LYS A 94 -6.83 -10.97 -9.72
N PRO A 95 -6.95 -10.74 -11.05
CA PRO A 95 -6.53 -11.71 -12.07
C PRO A 95 -5.03 -12.03 -12.08
N VAL A 96 -4.16 -11.13 -11.59
CA VAL A 96 -2.72 -11.40 -11.45
C VAL A 96 -2.52 -12.38 -10.30
N LEU A 97 -3.09 -12.08 -9.12
CA LEU A 97 -2.99 -12.93 -7.94
C LEU A 97 -3.66 -14.30 -8.12
N ALA A 98 -4.76 -14.38 -8.87
CA ALA A 98 -5.47 -15.63 -9.13
C ALA A 98 -4.61 -16.72 -9.80
N THR A 99 -3.54 -16.33 -10.51
CA THR A 99 -2.62 -17.28 -11.13
C THR A 99 -1.76 -18.05 -10.14
N ALA A 100 -1.69 -17.58 -8.89
CA ALA A 100 -0.98 -18.27 -7.81
C ALA A 100 -1.52 -19.69 -7.57
N ALA A 101 -2.83 -19.89 -7.67
CA ALA A 101 -3.44 -21.21 -7.48
C ALA A 101 -3.03 -22.25 -8.54
N THR A 102 -2.53 -21.81 -9.69
CA THR A 102 -2.11 -22.70 -10.79
C THR A 102 -0.61 -22.87 -10.86
N TYR A 103 0.15 -21.79 -10.68
CA TYR A 103 1.60 -21.78 -10.91
C TYR A 103 2.42 -21.49 -9.65
N GLY A 104 1.75 -21.26 -8.53
CA GLY A 104 2.35 -20.77 -7.31
C GLY A 104 2.64 -19.27 -7.33
N CYS A 105 3.04 -18.73 -6.18
CA CYS A 105 3.49 -17.35 -6.05
C CYS A 105 4.68 -17.21 -5.10
N THR A 106 5.40 -16.11 -5.27
CA THR A 106 6.47 -15.69 -4.37
C THR A 106 5.98 -14.53 -3.51
N ILE A 107 6.05 -14.68 -2.19
CA ILE A 107 5.82 -13.56 -1.28
C ILE A 107 7.15 -12.83 -1.10
N MET A 108 7.14 -11.52 -1.22
CA MET A 108 8.29 -10.68 -0.92
C MET A 108 7.89 -9.69 0.15
N THR A 109 8.66 -9.62 1.23
CA THR A 109 8.43 -8.62 2.27
C THR A 109 9.69 -7.85 2.61
N ASP A 110 9.49 -6.57 2.87
CA ASP A 110 10.55 -5.63 3.26
C ASP A 110 10.08 -4.86 4.49
N GLY A 111 10.97 -4.80 5.48
CA GLY A 111 10.70 -4.22 6.80
C GLY A 111 11.50 -2.93 7.00
N TRP A 112 10.82 -1.84 7.34
CA TRP A 112 11.50 -0.58 7.70
C TRP A 112 10.97 -0.01 9.01
N MET A 113 11.83 0.65 9.79
CA MET A 113 11.41 1.37 11.00
C MET A 113 11.20 2.85 10.71
N ASN A 114 9.98 3.33 10.84
CA ASN A 114 9.72 4.76 10.68
C ASN A 114 10.24 5.59 11.86
N ILE A 115 10.27 6.91 11.70
CA ILE A 115 10.73 7.88 12.72
C ILE A 115 9.96 7.82 14.05
N ARG A 116 8.82 7.12 14.10
CA ARG A 116 8.02 6.90 15.32
C ARG A 116 8.32 5.55 15.98
N GLY A 117 9.36 4.85 15.53
CA GLY A 117 9.74 3.52 16.02
C GLY A 117 8.79 2.40 15.61
N GLN A 118 7.86 2.64 14.68
CA GLN A 118 6.92 1.62 14.20
C GLN A 118 7.54 0.84 13.05
N THR A 119 7.40 -0.48 13.07
CA THR A 119 7.85 -1.32 11.95
C THR A 119 6.77 -1.32 10.87
N LEU A 120 7.14 -0.85 9.69
CA LEU A 120 6.38 -0.96 8.46
C LEU A 120 6.83 -2.22 7.74
N CYS A 121 5.89 -3.00 7.23
CA CYS A 121 6.17 -4.25 6.55
C CYS A 121 5.41 -4.22 5.22
N ASN A 122 6.15 -4.08 4.13
CA ASN A 122 5.59 -4.06 2.78
C ASN A 122 5.41 -5.50 2.30
N TYR A 123 4.36 -5.76 1.54
CA TYR A 123 4.09 -7.07 0.96
C TYR A 123 3.89 -6.93 -0.54
N LEU A 124 4.70 -7.67 -1.29
CA LEU A 124 4.54 -7.86 -2.72
C LEU A 124 4.30 -9.35 -2.98
N VAL A 125 3.51 -9.63 -4.01
CA VAL A 125 3.25 -10.99 -4.49
C VAL A 125 3.72 -11.08 -5.93
N GLY A 126 4.73 -11.91 -6.16
CA GLY A 126 5.23 -12.29 -7.47
C GLY A 126 4.43 -13.47 -8.02
N THR A 127 3.91 -13.34 -9.22
CA THR A 127 3.24 -14.41 -9.97
C THR A 127 3.86 -14.53 -11.37
N THR A 128 3.45 -15.53 -12.14
CA THR A 128 3.88 -15.68 -13.54
C THR A 128 3.48 -14.50 -14.44
N ARG A 129 2.47 -13.72 -14.03
CA ARG A 129 2.02 -12.52 -14.75
C ARG A 129 2.75 -11.24 -14.32
N GLY A 130 3.54 -11.30 -13.26
CA GLY A 130 4.26 -10.14 -12.72
C GLY A 130 4.13 -10.01 -11.20
N ALA A 131 4.80 -9.00 -10.66
CA ALA A 131 4.77 -8.66 -9.24
C ALA A 131 3.74 -7.57 -8.95
N THR A 132 3.01 -7.72 -7.85
CA THR A 132 2.01 -6.76 -7.40
C THR A 132 2.27 -6.36 -5.95
N TYR A 133 2.26 -5.05 -5.68
CA TYR A 133 2.17 -4.55 -4.30
C TYR A 133 0.75 -4.76 -3.77
N VAL A 134 0.62 -5.43 -2.63
CA VAL A 134 -0.69 -5.83 -2.09
C VAL A 134 -1.02 -5.19 -0.75
N ALA A 135 -0.02 -4.85 0.07
CA ALA A 135 -0.25 -4.24 1.37
C ALA A 135 1.01 -3.62 1.98
N THR A 136 0.78 -2.68 2.89
CA THR A 136 1.71 -2.33 3.97
C THR A 136 1.04 -2.63 5.30
N ASP A 137 1.73 -3.31 6.20
CA ASP A 137 1.34 -3.46 7.59
C ASP A 137 2.12 -2.51 8.50
N VAL A 138 1.49 -2.04 9.57
CA VAL A 138 2.14 -1.23 10.61
C VAL A 138 2.10 -2.00 11.91
N MET A 139 3.18 -2.71 12.21
CA MET A 139 3.30 -3.46 13.44
C MET A 139 3.50 -2.53 14.64
N ARG A 140 2.64 -2.70 15.64
CA ARG A 140 2.70 -2.01 16.94
C ARG A 140 2.97 -3.04 18.03
N GLY A 141 3.92 -2.77 18.92
CA GLY A 141 4.21 -3.63 20.07
C GLY A 141 5.52 -4.41 19.95
N LYS A 142 5.58 -5.56 20.64
CA LYS A 142 6.80 -6.37 20.82
C LYS A 142 7.27 -6.92 19.47
N LYS A 143 8.57 -6.77 19.20
CA LYS A 143 9.22 -7.10 17.92
C LYS A 143 10.08 -8.37 18.05
N ASP A 144 9.49 -9.44 18.59
CA ASP A 144 10.17 -10.73 18.60
C ASP A 144 9.81 -11.56 17.35
N ALA A 145 10.63 -12.57 17.07
CA ALA A 145 10.52 -13.44 15.90
C ALA A 145 9.12 -14.07 15.77
N THR A 146 8.54 -14.52 16.88
CA THR A 146 7.21 -15.13 16.91
C THR A 146 6.12 -14.14 16.53
N ALA A 147 6.17 -12.91 17.07
CA ALA A 147 5.19 -11.88 16.73
C ALA A 147 5.24 -11.51 15.24
N LEU A 148 6.43 -11.48 14.64
CA LEU A 148 6.61 -11.21 13.21
C LEU A 148 6.11 -12.36 12.33
N ALA A 149 6.46 -13.62 12.64
CA ALA A 149 5.95 -14.79 11.92
C ALA A 149 4.41 -14.87 11.95
N GLN A 150 3.80 -14.59 13.11
CA GLN A 150 2.35 -14.51 13.24
C GLN A 150 1.75 -13.31 12.49
N ALA A 151 2.47 -12.20 12.36
CA ALA A 151 2.03 -11.07 11.54
C ALA A 151 2.01 -11.45 10.05
N TRP A 152 3.04 -12.14 9.55
CA TRP A 152 3.07 -12.67 8.18
C TRP A 152 1.89 -13.60 7.91
N LEU A 153 1.67 -14.61 8.75
CA LEU A 153 0.54 -15.55 8.58
C LEU A 153 -0.82 -14.85 8.58
N ARG A 154 -1.03 -13.92 9.52
CA ARG A 154 -2.28 -13.14 9.58
C ARG A 154 -2.46 -12.28 8.33
N ARG A 155 -1.39 -11.67 7.84
CA ARG A 155 -1.44 -10.82 6.65
C ARG A 155 -1.73 -11.63 5.40
N LEU A 156 -1.07 -12.77 5.20
CA LEU A 156 -1.32 -13.68 4.09
C LEU A 156 -2.78 -14.16 4.07
N LYS A 157 -3.32 -14.52 5.25
CA LYS A 157 -4.74 -14.87 5.39
C LYS A 157 -5.67 -13.71 5.03
N PHE A 158 -5.36 -12.48 5.46
CA PHE A 158 -6.16 -11.30 5.12
C PHE A 158 -6.16 -10.99 3.63
N LEU A 159 -5.07 -11.30 2.94
CA LEU A 159 -4.90 -11.14 1.50
C LEU A 159 -5.55 -12.27 0.68
N ASP A 160 -6.21 -13.23 1.33
CA ASP A 160 -6.78 -14.44 0.71
C ASP A 160 -5.75 -15.27 -0.07
N ILE A 161 -4.49 -15.25 0.37
CA ILE A 161 -3.41 -16.06 -0.19
C ILE A 161 -3.33 -17.36 0.60
N LYS A 162 -3.50 -18.49 -0.09
CA LYS A 162 -3.38 -19.81 0.53
C LYS A 162 -1.91 -20.17 0.67
N LEU A 163 -1.53 -20.71 1.83
CA LEU A 163 -0.16 -21.14 2.10
C LEU A 163 0.32 -22.20 1.11
N ALA A 164 -0.57 -23.10 0.68
CA ALA A 164 -0.28 -24.13 -0.31
C ALA A 164 0.09 -23.58 -1.71
N ASP A 165 -0.35 -22.37 -2.04
CA ASP A 165 -0.07 -21.73 -3.32
C ASP A 165 1.27 -20.94 -3.29
N ILE A 166 1.91 -20.82 -2.12
CA ILE A 166 3.18 -20.10 -1.99
C ILE A 166 4.33 -21.08 -2.28
N THR A 167 5.21 -20.71 -3.20
CA THR A 167 6.42 -21.49 -3.54
C THR A 167 7.66 -20.95 -2.83
N ALA A 168 7.75 -19.62 -2.71
CA ALA A 168 8.88 -18.97 -2.08
C ALA A 168 8.46 -17.77 -1.24
N PHE A 169 9.25 -17.49 -0.21
CA PHE A 169 9.14 -16.32 0.66
C PHE A 169 10.49 -15.61 0.69
N VAL A 170 10.53 -14.38 0.19
CA VAL A 170 11.72 -13.53 0.12
C VAL A 170 11.65 -12.47 1.21
N THR A 171 12.73 -12.34 1.99
CA THR A 171 12.92 -11.27 2.98
C THR A 171 14.34 -10.73 2.86
N ASP A 172 14.64 -9.55 3.42
CA ASP A 172 16.03 -9.22 3.73
C ASP A 172 16.62 -10.21 4.76
N SER A 173 17.94 -10.17 4.92
CA SER A 173 18.71 -11.03 5.84
C SER A 173 18.91 -10.41 7.22
N ALA A 174 18.14 -9.38 7.60
CA ALA A 174 18.18 -8.85 8.95
C ALA A 174 17.87 -9.95 9.97
N SER A 175 18.58 -9.93 11.10
CA SER A 175 18.49 -10.98 12.13
C SER A 175 17.06 -11.25 12.59
N SER A 176 16.22 -10.20 12.68
CA SER A 176 14.80 -10.34 13.02
C SER A 176 14.01 -11.16 12.00
N ASN A 177 14.29 -11.00 10.71
CA ASN A 177 13.62 -11.73 9.63
C ASN A 177 14.11 -13.18 9.58
N VAL A 178 15.40 -13.41 9.77
CA VAL A 178 15.98 -14.76 9.86
C VAL A 178 15.34 -15.53 11.01
N SER A 179 15.34 -14.98 12.23
CA SER A 179 14.72 -15.64 13.39
C SER A 179 13.21 -15.82 13.22
N ALA A 180 12.51 -14.86 12.61
CA ALA A 180 11.08 -15.02 12.33
C ALA A 180 10.82 -16.13 11.31
N MET A 181 11.68 -16.29 10.30
CA MET A 181 11.58 -17.37 9.34
C MET A 181 11.83 -18.74 9.98
N GLU A 182 12.78 -18.85 10.91
CA GLU A 182 12.98 -20.08 11.70
C GLU A 182 11.74 -20.46 12.50
N VAL A 183 11.01 -19.48 13.04
CA VAL A 183 9.73 -19.71 13.73
C VAL A 183 8.63 -20.08 12.73
N PHE A 184 8.57 -19.38 11.60
CA PHE A 184 7.59 -19.62 10.53
C PHE A 184 7.68 -21.05 10.00
N GLN A 185 8.89 -21.53 9.72
CA GLN A 185 9.17 -22.88 9.20
C GLN A 185 8.86 -24.03 10.18
N LYS A 186 8.50 -23.74 11.45
CA LYS A 186 8.04 -24.76 12.40
C LYS A 186 6.61 -25.21 12.14
N ASP A 187 5.82 -24.40 11.43
CA ASP A 187 4.45 -24.77 11.04
C ASP A 187 4.51 -25.74 9.84
N GLU A 188 3.94 -26.94 10.02
CA GLU A 188 3.91 -27.97 8.97
C GLU A 188 3.24 -27.49 7.68
N SER A 189 2.30 -26.55 7.77
CA SER A 189 1.56 -26.02 6.62
C SER A 189 2.37 -25.10 5.70
N VAL A 190 3.59 -24.72 6.10
CA VAL A 190 4.49 -23.85 5.33
C VAL A 190 5.83 -24.48 5.01
N LYS A 191 6.07 -25.74 5.40
CA LYS A 191 7.36 -26.42 5.18
C LYS A 191 7.76 -26.57 3.72
N HIS A 192 6.79 -26.54 2.80
CA HIS A 192 7.05 -26.60 1.36
C HIS A 192 7.53 -25.25 0.79
N ILE A 193 7.43 -24.15 1.55
CA ILE A 193 7.79 -22.81 1.10
C ILE A 193 9.29 -22.61 1.26
N PHE A 194 9.98 -22.30 0.15
CA PHE A 194 11.41 -21.95 0.21
C PHE A 194 11.61 -20.54 0.74
N TRP A 195 12.46 -20.37 1.74
CA TRP A 195 12.95 -19.04 2.10
C TRP A 195 14.16 -18.65 1.25
N ILE A 196 14.15 -17.42 0.73
CA ILE A 196 15.22 -16.88 -0.09
C ILE A 196 15.63 -15.51 0.47
N PRO A 197 16.92 -15.28 0.78
CA PRO A 197 17.37 -13.96 1.20
C PRO A 197 17.37 -12.97 0.03
N CYS A 198 17.11 -11.69 0.33
CA CYS A 198 17.15 -10.61 -0.65
C CYS A 198 18.57 -10.44 -1.19
N VAL A 199 18.74 -10.63 -2.50
CA VAL A 199 20.04 -10.50 -3.18
C VAL A 199 20.63 -9.09 -3.00
N ALA A 200 19.80 -8.04 -3.10
CA ALA A 200 20.28 -6.68 -2.93
C ALA A 200 20.86 -6.44 -1.54
N HIS A 201 20.21 -6.98 -0.49
CA HIS A 201 20.71 -6.85 0.87
C HIS A 201 21.95 -7.72 1.11
N VAL A 202 22.01 -8.92 0.54
CA VAL A 202 23.22 -9.75 0.60
C VAL A 202 24.41 -9.06 -0.08
N MET A 203 24.18 -8.41 -1.23
CA MET A 203 25.22 -7.63 -1.90
C MET A 203 25.69 -6.44 -1.05
N ASP A 204 24.76 -5.73 -0.41
CA ASP A 204 25.04 -4.63 0.51
C ASP A 204 25.95 -5.10 1.66
N LEU A 205 25.61 -6.21 2.33
CA LEU A 205 26.41 -6.80 3.40
C LEU A 205 27.82 -7.21 2.93
N ILE A 206 27.94 -7.81 1.74
CA ILE A 206 29.26 -8.16 1.17
C ILE A 206 30.11 -6.90 0.94
N LEU A 207 29.49 -5.81 0.45
CA LEU A 207 30.19 -4.55 0.23
C LEU A 207 30.59 -3.87 1.55
N GLU A 208 29.74 -3.94 2.58
CA GLU A 208 30.07 -3.48 3.94
C GLU A 208 31.27 -4.24 4.51
N ASP A 209 31.29 -5.57 4.37
CA ASP A 209 32.39 -6.41 4.82
C ASP A 209 33.70 -6.05 4.11
N ILE A 210 33.68 -5.91 2.78
CA ILE A 210 34.86 -5.49 2.00
C ILE A 210 35.35 -4.11 2.41
N GLY A 211 34.43 -3.16 2.60
CA GLY A 211 34.76 -1.80 3.05
C GLY A 211 35.31 -1.73 4.48
N SER A 212 35.13 -2.80 5.25
CA SER A 212 35.64 -2.96 6.63
C SER A 212 36.99 -3.69 6.68
N ILE A 213 37.54 -4.12 5.53
CA ILE A 213 38.88 -4.67 5.44
C ILE A 213 39.88 -3.51 5.37
N ASP A 214 40.75 -3.43 6.37
CA ASP A 214 41.88 -2.47 6.44
C ASP A 214 42.92 -2.67 5.32
#